data_AF-A0A2G9P2I6-F1
#
_entry.id   AF-A0A2G9P2I6-F1
#
_cell.length_a   1.000
_cell.length_b   1.000
_cell.length_c   1.000
_cell.angle_alpha   90.00
_cell.angle_beta   90.00
_cell.angle_gamma   90.00
#
_symmetry.space_group_name_H-M   'P 1'
#
loop_
_entity.id
_entity.type
_entity.pdbx_description
1 polymer ?
#
loop_
_entity_poly.entity_id
_entity_poly.type
_entity_poly.pdbx_seq_one_letter_code
_entity_poly.pdbx_strand_id
1 'polypeptide(L)'
;VIYIARNAKDVAVSYYFFHNMVKAMPDPGPWDTFLDSYMKGYVCYGSWHDHVKGWWEKRHGQNILYLFYEDLKENPKREIRKMLHFLDIDMSEDIIEKIVYHTSFEEMKNNDMVNYKTLPNEILDQTTTTFMRK
;
A
#
# COMPACT_ATOMS: atom_id res chain seq x y z
N VAL A 1 -16.09 0.26 -4.15
CA VAL A 1 -14.66 0.69 -4.04
C VAL A 1 -14.06 0.02 -2.81
N ILE A 2 -12.82 -0.47 -2.88
CA ILE A 2 -12.08 -0.93 -1.70
C ILE A 2 -10.98 0.09 -1.46
N TYR A 3 -10.94 0.68 -0.26
CA TYR A 3 -9.96 1.67 0.16
C TYR A 3 -9.15 1.12 1.33
N ILE A 4 -7.82 1.25 1.26
CA ILE A 4 -6.91 0.78 2.31
C ILE A 4 -6.19 2.00 2.90
N ALA A 5 -6.37 2.22 4.20
CA ALA A 5 -5.61 3.18 4.98
C ALA A 5 -4.44 2.49 5.69
N ARG A 6 -3.41 3.27 6.00
CA ARG A 6 -2.25 2.82 6.77
C ARG A 6 -1.79 3.96 7.66
N ASN A 7 -1.17 3.64 8.80
CA ASN A 7 -0.58 4.62 9.71
C ASN A 7 0.32 5.63 8.96
N ALA A 8 0.10 6.93 9.22
CA ALA A 8 0.80 8.00 8.52
C ALA A 8 2.33 7.93 8.61
N LYS A 9 2.88 7.45 9.73
CA LYS A 9 4.33 7.36 9.96
C LYS A 9 4.94 6.28 9.07
N ASP A 10 4.30 5.12 9.02
CA ASP A 10 4.72 4.02 8.16
C ASP A 10 4.58 4.38 6.68
N VAL A 11 3.53 5.12 6.31
CA VAL A 11 3.35 5.64 4.95
C VAL A 11 4.49 6.59 4.61
N ALA A 12 4.85 7.53 5.48
CA ALA A 12 5.97 8.46 5.25
C ALA A 12 7.28 7.70 4.98
N VAL A 13 7.61 6.71 5.81
CA VAL A 13 8.82 5.88 5.64
C VAL A 13 8.75 5.07 4.34
N SER A 14 7.61 4.49 4.00
CA SER A 14 7.44 3.77 2.73
C SER A 14 7.63 4.71 1.54
N TYR A 15 7.06 5.91 1.62
CA TYR A 15 7.01 6.86 0.52
C TYR A 15 8.35 7.53 0.25
N TYR A 16 9.14 7.78 1.30
CA TYR A 16 10.52 8.28 1.16
C TYR A 16 11.39 7.32 0.35
N PHE A 17 11.35 6.02 0.67
CA PHE A 17 12.12 5.03 -0.08
C PHE A 17 11.58 4.86 -1.50
N PHE A 18 10.27 4.98 -1.69
CA PHE A 18 9.68 4.98 -3.02
C PHE A 18 10.16 6.14 -3.90
N HIS A 19 10.27 7.37 -3.37
CA HIS A 19 10.85 8.50 -4.10
C HIS A 19 12.31 8.25 -4.51
N ASN A 20 13.10 7.60 -3.66
CA ASN A 20 14.49 7.26 -3.98
C ASN A 20 14.62 6.21 -5.11
N MET A 21 13.60 5.36 -5.32
CA MET A 21 13.61 4.34 -6.38
C MET A 21 13.05 4.85 -7.70
N VAL A 22 11.95 5.61 -7.67
CA VAL A 22 11.21 6.01 -8.88
C VAL A 22 11.89 7.21 -9.55
N LYS A 23 12.45 7.01 -10.75
CA LYS A 23 13.20 8.06 -11.45
C LYS A 23 12.36 9.26 -11.89
N ALA A 24 11.04 9.08 -12.02
CA ALA A 24 10.10 10.16 -12.34
C ALA A 24 9.73 11.03 -11.12
N MET A 25 10.08 10.61 -9.91
CA MET A 25 9.85 11.40 -8.69
C MET A 25 10.97 12.42 -8.49
N PRO A 26 10.68 13.60 -7.92
CA PRO A 26 11.72 14.50 -7.48
C PRO A 26 12.57 13.84 -6.39
N ASP A 27 13.84 14.24 -6.30
CA ASP A 27 14.72 13.85 -5.20
C ASP A 27 14.05 14.24 -3.87
N PRO A 28 13.79 13.28 -2.96
CA PRO A 28 13.16 13.58 -1.68
C PRO A 28 14.06 14.38 -0.74
N GLY A 29 15.37 14.46 -1.02
CA GLY A 29 16.36 15.07 -0.13
C GLY A 29 16.52 14.31 1.18
N PRO A 30 17.08 14.93 2.23
CA PRO A 30 17.20 14.30 3.55
C PRO A 30 15.83 14.00 4.17
N TRP A 31 15.77 12.92 4.96
CA TRP A 31 14.54 12.45 5.63
C TRP A 31 13.75 13.56 6.33
N ASP A 32 14.41 14.43 7.10
CA ASP A 32 13.71 15.48 7.86
C ASP A 32 13.01 16.51 6.94
N THR A 33 13.62 16.82 5.79
CA THR A 33 13.05 17.73 4.80
C THR A 33 11.87 17.08 4.07
N PHE A 34 12.02 15.81 3.71
CA PHE A 34 10.93 15.02 3.15
C PHE A 34 9.75 14.91 4.12
N LEU A 35 10.02 14.61 5.40
CA LEU A 35 8.99 14.44 6.41
C LEU A 35 8.22 15.75 6.66
N ASP A 36 8.90 16.89 6.70
CA ASP A 36 8.26 18.21 6.77
C ASP A 36 7.35 18.46 5.55
N SER A 37 7.83 18.15 4.34
CA SER A 37 7.04 18.25 3.11
C SER A 37 5.81 17.32 3.14
N TYR A 38 5.98 16.08 3.57
CA TYR A 38 4.91 15.10 3.74
C TYR A 38 3.84 15.57 4.73
N MET A 39 4.24 16.08 5.90
CA MET A 39 3.32 16.61 6.91
C MET A 39 2.54 17.83 6.42
N LYS A 40 3.15 18.66 5.56
CA LYS A 40 2.51 19.80 4.90
C LYS A 40 1.66 19.41 3.67
N GLY A 41 1.72 18.15 3.24
CA GLY A 41 1.04 17.69 2.03
C GLY A 41 1.71 18.14 0.72
N TYR A 42 2.98 18.57 0.76
CA TYR A 42 3.78 18.96 -0.40
C TYR A 42 4.49 17.75 -1.02
N VAL A 43 3.73 16.69 -1.27
CA VAL A 43 4.17 15.45 -1.92
C VAL A 43 3.14 15.06 -2.97
N CYS A 44 3.44 14.11 -3.86
CA CYS A 44 2.43 13.68 -4.83
C CYS A 44 1.19 13.14 -4.10
N TYR A 45 0.03 13.39 -4.69
CA TYR A 45 -1.30 13.11 -4.11
C TYR A 45 -1.68 13.93 -2.86
N GLY A 46 -0.81 14.82 -2.38
CA GLY A 46 -1.16 15.84 -1.39
C GLY A 46 -1.16 15.35 0.06
N SER A 47 -2.03 15.97 0.86
CA SER A 47 -2.16 15.71 2.30
C SER A 47 -2.68 14.31 2.59
N TRP A 48 -1.88 13.50 3.31
CA TRP A 48 -2.31 12.20 3.80
C TRP A 48 -3.59 12.30 4.65
N HIS A 49 -3.68 13.30 5.52
CA HIS A 49 -4.81 13.50 6.43
C HIS A 49 -6.10 13.73 5.66
N ASP A 50 -6.08 14.67 4.71
CA ASP A 50 -7.26 15.01 3.92
C ASP A 50 -7.68 13.84 3.04
N HIS A 51 -6.71 13.10 2.51
CA HIS A 51 -6.97 11.90 1.71
C HIS A 51 -7.68 10.81 2.54
N VAL A 52 -7.10 10.37 3.67
CA VAL A 52 -7.70 9.30 4.49
C VAL A 52 -9.03 9.72 5.10
N LYS A 53 -9.14 10.96 5.61
CA LYS A 53 -10.37 11.49 6.20
C LYS A 53 -11.46 11.64 5.13
N GLY A 54 -11.12 12.13 3.94
CA GLY A 54 -12.07 12.26 2.84
C GLY A 54 -12.68 10.92 2.43
N TRP A 55 -11.87 9.86 2.35
CA TRP A 55 -12.36 8.51 2.08
C TRP A 55 -13.15 7.91 3.25
N TRP A 56 -12.75 8.22 4.48
CA TRP A 56 -13.48 7.83 5.68
C TRP A 56 -14.91 8.38 5.61
N GLU A 57 -15.09 9.69 5.49
CA GLU A 57 -16.43 10.30 5.48
C GLU A 57 -17.31 9.77 4.34
N LYS A 58 -16.74 9.57 3.13
CA LYS A 58 -17.49 9.04 1.97
C LYS A 58 -18.06 7.64 2.20
N ARG A 59 -17.47 6.83 3.08
CA ARG A 59 -17.92 5.44 3.33
C ARG A 59 -19.33 5.36 3.90
N HIS A 60 -19.84 6.44 4.50
CA HIS A 60 -21.20 6.48 5.06
C HIS A 60 -22.32 6.65 4.02
N GLY A 61 -21.98 7.09 2.79
CA GLY A 61 -22.97 7.38 1.74
C GLY A 61 -22.69 6.71 0.40
N GLN A 62 -21.65 5.88 0.32
CA GLN A 62 -21.21 5.24 -0.92
C GLN A 62 -20.81 3.79 -0.64
N ASN A 63 -20.83 2.96 -1.69
CA ASN A 63 -20.40 1.56 -1.60
C ASN A 63 -18.86 1.46 -1.51
N ILE A 64 -18.33 1.70 -0.31
CA ILE A 64 -16.89 1.73 -0.02
C ILE A 64 -16.59 0.78 1.15
N LEU A 65 -15.77 -0.23 0.89
CA LEU A 65 -15.12 -1.02 1.94
C LEU A 65 -13.84 -0.31 2.37
N TYR A 66 -13.82 0.20 3.60
CA TYR A 66 -12.66 0.86 4.18
C TYR A 66 -11.91 -0.13 5.09
N LEU A 67 -10.65 -0.41 4.77
CA LEU A 67 -9.78 -1.36 5.46
C LEU A 67 -8.53 -0.67 6.00
N PHE A 68 -7.88 -1.32 6.95
CA PHE A 68 -6.59 -0.88 7.48
C PHE A 68 -5.49 -1.90 7.11
N TYR A 69 -4.34 -1.39 6.69
CA TYR A 69 -3.16 -2.20 6.41
C TYR A 69 -2.71 -2.99 7.65
N GLU A 70 -2.86 -2.41 8.83
CA GLU A 70 -2.54 -3.02 10.10
C GLU A 70 -3.41 -4.27 10.36
N ASP A 71 -4.71 -4.20 10.04
CA ASP A 71 -5.62 -5.34 10.15
C ASP A 71 -5.28 -6.44 9.12
N LEU A 72 -4.87 -6.06 7.91
CA LEU A 72 -4.39 -6.99 6.88
C LEU A 72 -3.12 -7.73 7.33
N LYS A 73 -2.25 -7.06 8.10
CA LYS A 73 -1.05 -7.66 8.67
C LYS A 73 -1.37 -8.56 9.86
N GLU A 74 -2.31 -8.15 10.71
CA GLU A 74 -2.72 -8.90 11.91
C GLU A 74 -3.46 -10.18 11.54
N ASN A 75 -4.45 -10.09 10.65
CA ASN A 75 -5.29 -11.22 10.25
C ASN A 75 -5.71 -11.11 8.78
N PRO A 76 -4.83 -11.47 7.82
CA PRO A 76 -5.11 -11.33 6.40
C PRO A 76 -6.36 -12.10 5.97
N LYS A 77 -6.58 -13.29 6.55
CA LYS A 77 -7.73 -14.15 6.22
C LYS A 77 -9.07 -13.49 6.59
N ARG A 78 -9.14 -12.82 7.75
CA ARG A 78 -10.31 -12.05 8.17
C ARG A 78 -10.61 -10.92 7.18
N GLU A 79 -9.60 -10.15 6.81
CA GLU A 79 -9.79 -9.02 5.89
C GLU A 79 -10.11 -9.47 4.45
N ILE A 80 -9.52 -10.58 3.97
CA ILE A 80 -9.88 -11.19 2.69
C ILE A 80 -11.36 -11.61 2.68
N ARG A 81 -11.87 -12.21 3.76
CA ARG A 81 -13.30 -12.54 3.85
C ARG A 81 -14.20 -11.31 3.81
N LYS A 82 -13.80 -10.21 4.45
CA LYS A 82 -14.53 -8.93 4.35
C LYS A 82 -14.55 -8.43 2.90
N MET A 83 -13.44 -8.53 2.17
CA MET A 83 -13.38 -8.17 0.74
C MET A 83 -14.29 -9.06 -0.10
N LEU A 84 -14.27 -10.39 0.10
CA LEU A 84 -15.12 -11.34 -0.63
C LEU A 84 -16.61 -11.05 -0.39
N HIS A 85 -17.01 -10.85 0.87
CA HIS A 85 -18.38 -10.48 1.21
C HIS A 85 -18.81 -9.15 0.56
N PHE A 86 -17.92 -8.15 0.58
CA PHE A 86 -18.19 -6.86 -0.06
C PHE A 86 -18.34 -6.95 -1.59
N LEU A 87 -17.63 -7.90 -2.22
CA LEU A 87 -17.70 -8.15 -3.65
C LEU A 87 -18.83 -9.11 -4.05
N ASP A 88 -19.59 -9.62 -3.08
CA ASP A 88 -20.62 -10.65 -3.28
C ASP A 88 -20.06 -11.92 -3.95
N ILE A 89 -18.88 -12.36 -3.49
CA ILE A 89 -18.19 -13.54 -4.00
C ILE A 89 -18.14 -14.61 -2.91
N ASP A 90 -18.74 -15.76 -3.19
CA ASP A 90 -18.58 -16.97 -2.39
C ASP A 90 -17.36 -17.76 -2.83
N MET A 91 -16.60 -18.26 -1.85
CA MET A 91 -15.36 -18.97 -2.10
C MET A 91 -15.14 -20.04 -1.05
N SER A 92 -14.64 -21.20 -1.47
CA SER A 92 -14.31 -22.29 -0.57
C SER A 92 -13.09 -21.96 0.29
N GLU A 93 -13.04 -22.60 1.46
CA GLU A 93 -11.98 -22.37 2.44
C GLU A 93 -10.58 -22.66 1.87
N ASP A 94 -10.44 -23.67 1.03
CA ASP A 94 -9.16 -24.03 0.40
C ASP A 94 -8.65 -22.95 -0.55
N ILE A 95 -9.55 -22.24 -1.25
CA ILE A 95 -9.16 -21.14 -2.14
C ILE A 95 -8.79 -19.91 -1.30
N ILE A 96 -9.54 -19.63 -0.22
CA ILE A 96 -9.18 -18.53 0.70
C ILE A 96 -7.78 -18.73 1.28
N GLU A 97 -7.43 -19.95 1.69
CA GLU A 97 -6.08 -20.27 2.18
C GLU A 97 -5.01 -20.07 1.11
N LYS A 98 -5.29 -20.43 -0.15
CA LYS A 98 -4.38 -20.15 -1.28
C LYS A 98 -4.19 -18.65 -1.50
N ILE A 99 -5.24 -17.85 -1.39
CA ILE A 99 -5.13 -16.38 -1.50
C ILE A 99 -4.25 -15.85 -0.38
N VAL A 100 -4.48 -16.27 0.87
CA VAL A 100 -3.65 -15.87 2.02
C VAL A 100 -2.18 -16.22 1.77
N TYR A 101 -1.91 -17.44 1.29
CA TYR A 101 -0.55 -17.88 0.94
C TYR A 101 0.08 -17.00 -0.14
N HIS A 102 -0.55 -16.89 -1.32
CA HIS A 102 0.03 -16.18 -2.46
C HIS A 102 0.13 -14.65 -2.28
N THR A 103 -0.69 -14.08 -1.39
CA THR A 103 -0.62 -12.65 -1.04
C THR A 103 0.21 -12.39 0.23
N SER A 104 0.84 -13.43 0.78
CA SER A 104 1.79 -13.26 1.87
C SER A 104 3.03 -12.47 1.41
N PHE A 105 3.67 -11.79 2.35
CA PHE A 105 4.80 -10.93 2.02
C PHE A 105 5.96 -11.69 1.34
N GLU A 106 6.30 -12.89 1.83
CA GLU A 106 7.41 -13.67 1.26
C GLU A 106 7.08 -14.15 -0.16
N GLU A 107 5.86 -14.62 -0.40
CA GLU A 107 5.42 -15.03 -1.73
C GLU A 107 5.40 -13.84 -2.70
N MET A 108 4.83 -12.71 -2.30
CA MET A 108 4.82 -11.50 -3.14
C MET A 108 6.22 -10.94 -3.39
N LYS A 109 7.13 -10.98 -2.39
CA LYS A 109 8.52 -10.52 -2.55
C LYS A 109 9.28 -11.36 -3.57
N ASN A 110 9.00 -12.65 -3.63
CA ASN A 110 9.64 -13.59 -4.55
C ASN A 110 8.89 -13.73 -5.89
N ASN A 111 7.78 -13.03 -6.08
CA ASN A 111 6.99 -13.07 -7.32
C ASN A 111 7.27 -11.85 -8.21
N ASP A 112 7.94 -12.09 -9.34
CA ASP A 112 8.39 -11.07 -10.28
C ASP A 112 7.25 -10.29 -10.96
N MET A 113 6.02 -10.80 -10.90
CA MET A 113 4.83 -10.11 -11.42
C MET A 113 4.34 -8.98 -10.52
N VAL A 114 4.75 -8.96 -9.24
CA VAL A 114 4.23 -7.99 -8.24
C VAL A 114 5.32 -7.27 -7.45
N ASN A 115 6.57 -7.76 -7.47
CA ASN A 115 7.71 -7.14 -6.79
C ASN A 115 8.42 -6.05 -7.62
N TYR A 116 7.94 -5.77 -8.84
CA TYR A 116 8.47 -4.79 -9.79
C TYR A 116 9.89 -5.05 -10.33
N LYS A 117 10.47 -6.26 -10.16
CA LYS A 117 11.80 -6.57 -10.69
C LYS A 117 11.86 -6.61 -12.23
N THR A 118 10.71 -6.75 -12.88
CA THR A 118 10.59 -6.73 -14.34
C THR A 118 10.61 -5.32 -14.92
N LEU A 119 10.51 -4.28 -14.08
CA LEU A 119 10.65 -2.90 -14.54
C LEU A 119 12.13 -2.57 -14.80
N PRO A 120 12.43 -1.83 -15.89
CA PRO A 120 13.75 -1.27 -16.12
C PRO A 120 14.19 -0.32 -14.97
N ASN A 121 15.49 -0.29 -14.68
CA ASN A 121 16.06 0.58 -13.63
C ASN A 121 15.90 2.07 -13.95
N GLU A 122 15.69 2.42 -15.22
CA GLU A 122 15.36 3.77 -15.67
C GLU A 122 13.97 4.23 -15.21
N ILE A 123 13.12 3.30 -14.78
CA ILE A 123 11.78 3.57 -14.25
C ILE A 123 11.78 3.42 -12.73
N LEU A 124 12.23 2.27 -12.22
CA LEU A 124 12.26 1.93 -10.80
C LEU A 124 13.60 1.27 -10.46
N ASP A 125 14.51 2.03 -9.88
CA ASP A 125 15.84 1.56 -9.52
C ASP A 125 15.82 0.86 -8.17
N GLN A 126 15.82 -0.48 -8.23
CA GLN A 126 15.83 -1.33 -7.03
C GLN A 126 17.25 -1.72 -6.56
N THR A 127 18.30 -1.08 -7.09
CA THR A 127 19.70 -1.43 -6.73
C THR A 127 20.14 -0.81 -5.40
N THR A 128 19.55 0.33 -5.01
CA THR A 128 19.84 1.02 -3.75
C THR A 128 18.96 0.53 -2.61
N THR A 129 17.71 0.21 -2.91
CA THR A 129 16.73 -0.35 -1.97
C THR A 129 15.70 -1.17 -2.74
N THR A 130 15.11 -2.18 -2.10
CA THR A 130 14.12 -3.05 -2.75
C THR A 130 12.70 -2.56 -2.48
N PHE A 131 11.79 -2.73 -3.44
CA PHE A 131 10.41 -2.30 -3.30
C PHE A 131 9.68 -3.04 -2.16
N MET A 132 9.79 -4.38 -2.16
CA MET A 132 9.22 -5.23 -1.11
C MET A 132 10.12 -5.29 0.12
N ARG A 133 9.94 -4.32 1.01
CA ARG A 133 10.74 -4.11 2.22
C ARG A 133 9.97 -4.46 3.50
N LYS A 134 10.60 -5.23 4.38
CA LYS A 134 10.19 -5.48 5.77
C LYS A 134 11.39 -5.27 6.69
#